data_AF-A0A2V6BSU9-F1
#
_entry.id   AF-A0A2V6BSU9-F1
#
_cell.length_a   1.000
_cell.length_b   1.000
_cell.length_c   1.000
_cell.angle_alpha   90.00
_cell.angle_beta   90.00
_cell.angle_gamma   90.00
#
_symmetry.space_group_name_H-M   'P 1'
#
loop_
_entity.id
_entity.type
_entity.pdbx_description
1 polymer ?
#
loop_
_entity_poly.entity_id
_entity_poly.type
_entity_poly.pdbx_seq_one_letter_code
_entity_poly.pdbx_strand_id
1 'polypeptide(L)'
;MHNHRRSLLFAAATLIALSVVTVTLFAQTEHETGTEEKIEAMASPTASQEVFEILTLDIKPGRRGEFHKVYEAQSVPLLKKWNFDLVAYGPSLHDANSYYVIRRFKSLEDREKSEDAFYGSDNWKLGPRDAIIELVDHFAYAVVSTETLKKVGAAIESGTHSRKP
;
A
#
# COMPACT_ATOMS: atom_id res chain seq x y z
N MET A 1 -30.75 5.98 37.98
CA MET A 1 -31.91 6.16 37.08
C MET A 1 -31.45 6.86 35.81
N HIS A 2 -31.65 6.18 34.67
CA HIS A 2 -31.77 6.67 33.30
C HIS A 2 -30.66 7.53 32.65
N ASN A 3 -29.83 6.81 31.87
CA ASN A 3 -29.46 7.06 30.46
C ASN A 3 -30.00 8.33 29.78
N HIS A 4 -29.12 9.03 29.06
CA HIS A 4 -29.32 9.24 27.62
C HIS A 4 -28.00 9.31 26.86
N ARG A 5 -27.81 8.31 25.99
CA ARG A 5 -26.91 8.29 24.84
C ARG A 5 -27.26 9.45 23.90
N ARG A 6 -26.27 10.21 23.43
CA ARG A 6 -26.30 10.85 22.12
C ARG A 6 -24.96 10.64 21.42
N SER A 7 -25.00 9.71 20.47
CA SER A 7 -24.01 9.47 19.44
C SER A 7 -23.95 10.69 18.53
N LEU A 8 -22.77 11.24 18.28
CA LEU A 8 -22.55 12.24 17.25
C LEU A 8 -21.38 11.77 16.36
N LEU A 9 -21.80 11.11 15.28
CA LEU A 9 -21.31 11.25 13.91
C LEU A 9 -19.79 11.35 13.73
N PHE A 10 -19.16 10.20 13.47
CA PHE A 10 -17.91 10.13 12.73
C PHE A 10 -18.15 10.60 11.28
N ALA A 11 -17.63 11.77 10.94
CA ALA A 11 -17.32 12.09 9.54
C ALA A 11 -16.10 11.25 9.15
N ALA A 12 -16.35 10.00 8.72
CA ALA A 12 -15.32 9.14 8.18
C ALA A 12 -14.94 9.67 6.79
N ALA A 13 -13.70 10.15 6.71
CA ALA A 13 -13.03 10.60 5.51
C ALA A 13 -13.18 9.57 4.38
N THR A 14 -13.58 10.06 3.21
CA THR A 14 -13.52 9.37 1.93
C THR A 14 -12.07 8.97 1.64
N LEU A 15 -11.70 7.73 1.98
CA LEU A 15 -10.47 7.14 1.45
C LEU A 15 -10.72 6.76 0.00
N ILE A 16 -10.15 7.59 -0.84
CA ILE A 16 -10.16 7.60 -2.29
C ILE A 16 -9.73 6.22 -2.80
N ALA A 17 -10.65 5.51 -3.46
CA ALA A 17 -10.26 4.62 -4.53
C ALA A 17 -9.64 5.53 -5.59
N LEU A 18 -8.31 5.54 -5.70
CA LEU A 18 -7.60 6.26 -6.74
C LEU A 18 -7.71 5.49 -8.06
N SER A 19 -8.94 5.23 -8.48
CA SER A 19 -9.27 4.74 -9.81
C SER A 19 -9.31 5.94 -10.74
N VAL A 20 -8.17 6.37 -11.26
CA VAL A 20 -7.99 7.15 -12.51
C VAL A 20 -8.75 8.50 -12.66
N VAL A 21 -9.63 8.91 -11.73
CA VAL A 21 -10.55 10.05 -11.91
C VAL A 21 -10.05 11.34 -11.22
N THR A 22 -9.04 11.28 -10.36
CA THR A 22 -8.51 12.49 -9.69
C THR A 22 -7.57 13.32 -10.57
N VAL A 23 -7.19 12.84 -11.76
CA VAL A 23 -6.43 13.63 -12.73
C VAL A 23 -7.33 14.53 -13.59
N THR A 24 -8.63 14.24 -13.72
CA THR A 24 -9.49 14.99 -14.65
C THR A 24 -10.12 16.25 -14.05
N LEU A 25 -10.13 16.44 -12.72
CA LEU A 25 -10.79 17.60 -12.09
C LEU A 25 -9.87 18.83 -11.92
N PHE A 26 -8.55 18.66 -12.01
CA PHE A 26 -7.60 19.79 -12.02
C PHE A 26 -7.25 20.29 -13.44
N ALA A 27 -7.76 19.64 -14.50
CA ALA A 27 -7.40 19.94 -15.89
C ALA A 27 -8.38 20.89 -16.61
N GLN A 28 -9.34 21.52 -15.92
CA GLN A 28 -10.38 22.34 -16.56
C GLN A 28 -10.28 23.84 -16.30
N THR A 29 -9.20 24.30 -15.68
CA THR A 29 -8.87 25.72 -15.61
C THR A 29 -7.39 25.87 -15.89
N GLU A 30 -7.04 25.86 -17.17
CA GLU A 30 -6.10 26.80 -17.79
C GLU A 30 -5.93 26.42 -19.27
N HIS A 31 -6.57 27.21 -20.12
CA HIS A 31 -6.34 27.19 -21.56
C HIS A 31 -5.64 28.49 -21.91
N GLU A 32 -4.30 28.49 -21.91
CA GLU A 32 -3.52 29.48 -22.66
C GLU A 32 -2.08 29.00 -22.91
N THR A 33 -1.84 28.62 -24.16
CA THR A 33 -0.59 28.75 -24.92
C THR A 33 0.72 28.41 -24.21
N GLY A 34 1.16 27.17 -24.37
CA GLY A 34 2.54 26.76 -24.14
C GLY A 34 2.79 25.44 -24.82
N THR A 35 3.84 25.35 -25.61
CA THR A 35 4.30 24.11 -26.24
C THR A 35 4.76 23.13 -25.16
N GLU A 36 3.84 22.36 -24.57
CA GLU A 36 4.18 21.35 -23.56
C GLU A 36 4.28 19.97 -24.22
N GLU A 37 5.52 19.64 -24.54
CA GLU A 37 6.15 18.34 -24.37
C GLU A 37 5.18 17.24 -23.92
N LYS A 38 4.62 16.56 -24.92
CA LYS A 38 4.03 15.24 -24.78
C LYS A 38 5.00 14.41 -23.95
N ILE A 39 4.66 14.14 -22.69
CA ILE A 39 5.28 13.08 -21.90
C ILE A 39 4.86 11.79 -22.60
N GLU A 40 5.62 11.49 -23.66
CA GLU A 40 5.80 10.17 -24.20
C GLU A 40 6.41 9.40 -23.04
N ALA A 41 5.53 8.77 -22.27
CA ALA A 41 5.89 7.74 -21.33
C ALA A 41 6.81 6.79 -22.10
N MET A 42 8.11 6.95 -21.85
CA MET A 42 9.10 6.02 -22.33
C MET A 42 8.58 4.64 -21.93
N ALA A 43 8.44 3.75 -22.91
CA ALA A 43 8.42 2.32 -22.65
C ALA A 43 9.74 1.99 -21.94
N SER A 44 9.75 2.20 -20.63
CA SER A 44 10.92 2.09 -19.79
C SER A 44 11.28 0.61 -19.75
N PRO A 45 12.55 0.21 -19.94
CA PRO A 45 12.98 -1.20 -19.89
C PRO A 45 12.63 -1.90 -18.55
N THR A 46 12.17 -1.14 -17.57
CA THR A 46 11.68 -1.58 -16.26
C THR A 46 10.28 -2.21 -16.27
N ALA A 47 9.46 -1.98 -17.32
CA ALA A 47 8.07 -2.44 -17.36
C ALA A 47 7.89 -3.97 -17.36
N SER A 48 8.96 -4.74 -17.62
CA SER A 48 8.94 -6.21 -17.64
C SER A 48 9.83 -6.84 -16.56
N GLN A 49 10.33 -6.04 -15.62
CA GLN A 49 11.22 -6.52 -14.57
C GLN A 49 10.46 -6.76 -13.27
N GLU A 50 10.83 -7.82 -12.54
CA GLU A 50 10.29 -8.12 -11.22
C GLU A 50 10.46 -6.92 -10.26
N VAL A 51 9.41 -6.64 -9.50
CA VAL A 51 9.37 -5.54 -8.53
C VAL A 51 8.86 -6.02 -7.19
N PHE A 52 9.28 -5.29 -6.16
CA PHE A 52 8.85 -5.48 -4.79
C PHE A 52 8.18 -4.22 -4.30
N GLU A 53 6.98 -4.37 -3.79
CA GLU A 53 6.32 -3.31 -3.05
C GLU A 53 6.62 -3.47 -1.55
N ILE A 54 6.94 -2.35 -0.92
CA ILE A 54 7.02 -2.19 0.52
C ILE A 54 5.90 -1.22 0.90
N LEU A 55 4.80 -1.77 1.42
CA LEU A 55 3.67 -1.02 1.96
C LEU A 55 3.89 -0.78 3.44
N THR A 56 3.83 0.48 3.87
CA THR A 56 3.84 0.89 5.26
C THR A 56 2.47 1.41 5.65
N LEU A 57 1.97 0.94 6.79
CA LEU A 57 0.67 1.30 7.35
C LEU A 57 0.88 1.92 8.72
N ASP A 58 0.27 3.06 8.96
CA ASP A 58 0.12 3.59 10.31
C ASP A 58 -1.21 3.10 10.88
N ILE A 59 -1.12 2.26 11.91
CA ILE A 59 -2.29 1.71 12.59
C ILE A 59 -2.72 2.66 13.69
N LYS A 60 -4.03 2.79 13.89
CA LYS A 60 -4.58 3.62 14.96
C LYS A 60 -3.97 3.28 16.32
N PRO A 61 -3.70 4.28 17.19
CA PRO A 61 -2.99 4.07 18.45
C PRO A 61 -3.57 2.93 19.30
N GLY A 62 -2.69 2.04 19.76
CA GLY A 62 -3.06 0.90 20.61
C GLY A 62 -3.76 -0.25 19.91
N ARG A 63 -4.03 -0.15 18.60
CA ARG A 63 -4.77 -1.18 17.83
C ARG A 63 -3.89 -2.08 16.95
N ARG A 64 -2.57 -1.90 16.94
CA ARG A 64 -1.65 -2.73 16.10
C ARG A 64 -1.78 -4.23 16.35
N GLY A 65 -2.01 -4.65 17.59
CA GLY A 65 -2.24 -6.06 17.92
C GLY A 65 -3.57 -6.61 17.37
N GLU A 66 -4.62 -5.78 17.35
CA GLU A 66 -5.90 -6.12 16.74
C GLU A 66 -5.78 -6.23 15.22
N PHE A 67 -5.12 -5.25 14.60
CA PHE A 67 -4.79 -5.26 13.18
C PHE A 67 -4.03 -6.53 12.79
N HIS A 68 -2.96 -6.87 13.52
CA HIS A 68 -2.17 -8.06 13.21
C HIS A 68 -3.02 -9.34 13.22
N LYS A 69 -3.90 -9.51 14.22
CA LYS A 69 -4.80 -10.67 14.28
C LYS A 69 -5.78 -10.73 13.11
N VAL A 70 -6.41 -9.60 12.76
CA VAL A 70 -7.33 -9.54 11.60
C VAL A 70 -6.56 -9.82 10.30
N TYR A 71 -5.38 -9.22 10.16
CA TYR A 71 -4.54 -9.38 8.98
C TYR A 71 -4.14 -10.85 8.77
N GLU A 72 -3.65 -11.53 9.82
CA GLU A 72 -3.28 -12.95 9.74
C GLU A 72 -4.47 -13.87 9.54
N ALA A 73 -5.59 -13.63 10.23
CA ALA A 73 -6.74 -14.51 10.18
C ALA A 73 -7.54 -14.38 8.88
N GLN A 74 -7.56 -13.20 8.26
CA GLN A 74 -8.47 -12.90 7.14
C GLN A 74 -7.72 -12.44 5.88
N SER A 75 -6.84 -11.45 6.01
CA SER A 75 -6.16 -10.85 4.84
C SER A 75 -5.11 -11.78 4.24
N VAL A 76 -4.27 -12.44 5.04
CA VAL A 76 -3.21 -13.33 4.56
C VAL A 76 -3.78 -14.54 3.80
N PRO A 77 -4.77 -15.30 4.30
CA PRO A 77 -5.38 -16.39 3.55
C PRO A 77 -6.02 -15.91 2.24
N LEU A 78 -6.66 -14.74 2.26
CA LEU A 78 -7.29 -14.17 1.09
C LEU A 78 -6.26 -13.75 0.03
N LEU A 79 -5.17 -13.09 0.42
CA LEU A 79 -4.06 -12.75 -0.49
C LEU A 79 -3.45 -14.01 -1.12
N LYS A 80 -3.26 -15.08 -0.34
CA LYS A 80 -2.79 -16.38 -0.84
C LYS A 80 -3.76 -17.00 -1.84
N LYS A 81 -5.07 -16.93 -1.58
CA LYS A 81 -6.13 -17.40 -2.51
C LYS A 81 -6.08 -16.63 -3.84
N TRP A 82 -5.66 -15.37 -3.81
CA TRP A 82 -5.49 -14.51 -4.98
C TRP A 82 -4.08 -14.58 -5.59
N ASN A 83 -3.26 -15.55 -5.18
CA ASN A 83 -1.91 -15.76 -5.70
C ASN A 83 -0.96 -14.57 -5.54
N PHE A 84 -1.21 -13.67 -4.58
CA PHE A 84 -0.20 -12.68 -4.20
C PHE A 84 1.02 -13.38 -3.61
N ASP A 85 2.19 -12.95 -4.05
CA ASP A 85 3.45 -13.36 -3.44
C ASP A 85 3.76 -12.45 -2.26
N LEU A 86 3.37 -12.90 -1.08
CA LEU A 86 3.52 -12.19 0.17
C LEU A 86 4.87 -12.56 0.82
N VAL A 87 5.88 -11.71 0.60
CA VAL A 87 7.27 -11.93 1.00
C VAL A 87 7.44 -11.84 2.51
N ALA A 88 6.88 -10.80 3.13
CA ALA A 88 6.94 -10.59 4.57
C ALA A 88 5.85 -9.61 5.02
N TYR A 89 5.49 -9.65 6.29
CA TYR A 89 4.64 -8.65 6.92
C TYR A 89 4.89 -8.65 8.43
N GLY A 90 4.59 -7.54 9.10
CA GLY A 90 4.71 -7.50 10.55
C GLY A 90 4.72 -6.09 11.13
N PRO A 91 4.77 -5.98 12.48
CA PRO A 91 4.94 -4.70 13.14
C PRO A 91 6.31 -4.09 12.79
N SER A 92 6.32 -2.80 12.47
CA SER A 92 7.56 -2.04 12.33
C SER A 92 8.25 -1.88 13.68
N LEU A 93 9.58 -1.93 13.67
CA LEU A 93 10.37 -1.96 14.91
C LEU A 93 10.55 -0.60 15.60
N HIS A 94 10.33 0.51 14.88
CA HIS A 94 10.69 1.85 15.36
C HIS A 94 9.63 2.50 16.26
N ASP A 95 8.38 2.01 16.26
CA ASP A 95 7.31 2.53 17.10
C ASP A 95 6.22 1.49 17.42
N ALA A 96 5.12 1.97 18.02
CA ALA A 96 3.98 1.17 18.47
C ALA A 96 2.85 0.99 17.43
N ASN A 97 2.87 1.74 16.33
CA ASN A 97 1.72 1.93 15.44
C ASN A 97 2.00 1.53 14.00
N SER A 98 3.23 1.65 13.51
CA SER A 98 3.55 1.32 12.14
C SER A 98 3.64 -0.20 11.92
N TYR A 99 3.24 -0.62 10.73
CA TYR A 99 3.22 -2.01 10.26
C TYR A 99 3.71 -2.04 8.81
N TYR A 100 4.32 -3.14 8.39
CA TYR A 100 4.78 -3.31 7.01
C TYR A 100 4.17 -4.54 6.36
N VAL A 101 4.03 -4.47 5.05
CA VAL A 101 3.68 -5.58 4.16
C VAL A 101 4.58 -5.50 2.95
N ILE A 102 5.25 -6.59 2.60
CA ILE A 102 6.15 -6.68 1.46
C ILE A 102 5.59 -7.72 0.49
N ARG A 103 5.38 -7.30 -0.75
CA ARG A 103 4.80 -8.12 -1.82
C ARG A 103 5.70 -8.11 -3.04
N ARG A 104 5.76 -9.23 -3.77
CA ARG A 104 6.50 -9.35 -5.01
C ARG A 104 5.55 -9.47 -6.19
N PHE A 105 5.92 -8.83 -7.31
CA PHE A 105 5.17 -8.83 -8.56
C PHE A 105 6.11 -9.04 -9.74
N LYS A 106 5.58 -9.59 -10.83
CA LYS A 106 6.39 -9.86 -12.04
C LYS A 106 6.83 -8.59 -12.74
N SER A 107 6.04 -7.53 -12.61
CA SER A 107 6.33 -6.19 -13.11
C SER A 107 5.43 -5.13 -12.49
N LEU A 108 5.68 -3.86 -12.83
CA LEU A 108 4.77 -2.76 -12.46
C LEU A 108 3.36 -2.95 -13.02
N GLU A 109 3.25 -3.43 -14.27
CA GLU A 109 1.96 -3.70 -14.90
C GLU A 109 1.24 -4.89 -14.23
N ASP A 110 1.97 -5.96 -13.90
CA ASP A 110 1.43 -7.10 -13.14
C ASP A 110 0.93 -6.68 -11.75
N ARG A 111 1.66 -5.77 -11.09
CA ARG A 111 1.23 -5.18 -9.81
C ARG A 111 -0.09 -4.44 -9.96
N GLU A 112 -0.18 -3.48 -10.88
CA GLU A 112 -1.39 -2.68 -11.09
C GLU A 112 -2.59 -3.58 -11.39
N LYS A 113 -2.46 -4.51 -12.35
CA LYS A 113 -3.51 -5.46 -12.70
C LYS A 113 -3.95 -6.34 -11.53
N SER A 114 -2.99 -6.85 -10.76
CA SER A 114 -3.26 -7.73 -9.62
C SER A 114 -3.97 -6.98 -8.49
N GLU A 115 -3.56 -5.75 -8.21
CA GLU A 115 -4.15 -4.89 -7.19
C GLU A 115 -5.56 -4.44 -7.56
N ASP A 116 -5.76 -3.98 -8.79
CA ASP A 116 -7.07 -3.55 -9.28
C ASP A 116 -8.06 -4.70 -9.24
N ALA A 117 -7.65 -5.88 -9.70
CA ALA A 117 -8.50 -7.07 -9.66
C ALA A 117 -8.83 -7.47 -8.21
N PHE A 118 -7.85 -7.45 -7.31
CA PHE A 118 -8.03 -7.82 -5.92
C PHE A 118 -8.93 -6.85 -5.15
N TYR A 119 -8.56 -5.57 -5.12
CA TYR A 119 -9.27 -4.54 -4.37
C TYR A 119 -10.62 -4.18 -5.02
N GLY A 120 -10.79 -4.45 -6.32
CA GLY A 120 -12.06 -4.38 -7.03
C GLY A 120 -13.02 -5.52 -6.73
N SER A 121 -12.55 -6.64 -6.16
CA SER A 121 -13.33 -7.87 -6.01
C SER A 121 -14.29 -7.88 -4.81
N ASP A 122 -15.34 -8.70 -4.92
CA ASP A 122 -16.25 -8.98 -3.81
C ASP A 122 -15.55 -9.72 -2.66
N ASN A 123 -14.55 -10.56 -2.95
CA ASN A 123 -13.78 -11.24 -1.91
C ASN A 123 -13.09 -10.23 -0.96
N TRP A 124 -12.59 -9.10 -1.49
CA TRP A 124 -12.04 -8.02 -0.67
C TRP A 124 -13.16 -7.19 -0.04
N LYS A 125 -14.08 -6.66 -0.86
CA LYS A 125 -15.12 -5.71 -0.43
C LYS A 125 -16.04 -6.27 0.66
N LEU A 126 -16.42 -7.54 0.54
CA LEU A 126 -17.28 -8.24 1.51
C LEU A 126 -16.47 -9.06 2.52
N GLY A 127 -15.14 -9.08 2.37
CA GLY A 127 -14.22 -9.78 3.26
C GLY A 127 -13.59 -8.82 4.27
N PRO A 128 -12.25 -8.81 4.40
CA PRO A 128 -11.57 -8.09 5.48
C PRO A 128 -11.54 -6.57 5.33
N ARG A 129 -12.04 -6.01 4.22
CA ARG A 129 -11.90 -4.59 3.88
C ARG A 129 -12.28 -3.67 5.04
N ASP A 130 -13.49 -3.81 5.57
CA ASP A 130 -13.99 -2.86 6.55
C ASP A 130 -13.23 -2.97 7.87
N ALA A 131 -12.92 -4.19 8.32
CA ALA A 131 -12.11 -4.41 9.51
C ALA A 131 -10.70 -3.81 9.37
N ILE A 132 -10.06 -3.95 8.20
CA ILE A 132 -8.74 -3.39 7.92
C ILE A 132 -8.78 -1.85 7.85
N ILE A 133 -9.71 -1.28 7.08
CA ILE A 133 -9.83 0.18 6.91
C ILE A 133 -10.18 0.86 8.24
N GLU A 134 -10.98 0.22 9.09
CA GLU A 134 -11.30 0.77 10.41
C GLU A 134 -10.06 0.89 11.31
N LEU A 135 -9.05 0.05 11.10
CA LEU A 135 -7.84 -0.04 11.91
C LEU A 135 -6.69 0.84 11.41
N VAL A 136 -6.62 1.09 10.11
CA VAL A 136 -5.57 1.90 9.47
C VAL A 136 -5.92 3.38 9.58
N ASP A 137 -4.92 4.21 9.84
CA ASP A 137 -5.02 5.67 9.85
C ASP A 137 -4.44 6.25 8.55
N HIS A 138 -3.20 5.91 8.24
CA HIS A 138 -2.49 6.34 7.04
C HIS A 138 -1.75 5.16 6.40
N PHE A 139 -1.39 5.30 5.12
CA PHE A 139 -0.52 4.36 4.45
C PHE A 139 0.36 5.07 3.42
N ALA A 140 1.50 4.44 3.11
CA ALA A 140 2.38 4.81 2.01
C ALA A 140 3.02 3.55 1.44
N TYR A 141 3.53 3.62 0.22
CA TYR A 141 4.25 2.50 -0.37
C TYR A 141 5.44 2.98 -1.19
N ALA A 142 6.45 2.13 -1.27
CA ALA A 142 7.54 2.25 -2.23
C ALA A 142 7.58 0.99 -3.09
N VAL A 143 7.79 1.15 -4.40
CA VAL A 143 8.01 0.02 -5.31
C VAL A 143 9.45 0.08 -5.81
N VAL A 144 10.18 -1.01 -5.64
CA VAL A 144 11.61 -1.10 -5.95
C VAL A 144 11.90 -2.32 -6.83
N SER A 145 12.97 -2.25 -7.62
CA SER A 145 13.42 -3.36 -8.45
C SER A 145 14.18 -4.42 -7.65
N THR A 146 14.26 -5.62 -8.21
CA THR A 146 15.12 -6.70 -7.68
C THR A 146 16.59 -6.24 -7.52
N GLU A 147 17.12 -5.44 -8.45
CA GLU A 147 18.48 -4.91 -8.36
C GLU A 147 18.70 -4.00 -7.14
N THR A 148 17.69 -3.22 -6.76
CA THR A 148 17.75 -2.41 -5.54
C THR A 148 17.78 -3.30 -4.30
N LEU A 149 16.96 -4.36 -4.23
CA LEU A 149 16.97 -5.27 -3.08
C LEU A 149 18.23 -6.14 -3.02
N LYS A 150 18.84 -6.50 -4.16
CA LYS A 150 20.16 -7.16 -4.18
C LYS A 150 21.24 -6.31 -3.51
N LYS A 151 21.21 -4.98 -3.70
CA LYS A 151 22.13 -4.06 -2.99
C LYS A 151 21.92 -4.11 -1.48
N VAL A 152 20.67 -4.21 -1.02
CA VAL A 152 20.37 -4.38 0.41
C VAL A 152 20.90 -5.72 0.91
N GLY A 153 20.70 -6.82 0.18
CA GLY A 153 21.24 -8.14 0.51
C GLY A 153 22.77 -8.15 0.64
N ALA A 154 23.47 -7.57 -0.34
CA ALA A 154 24.92 -7.41 -0.29
C ALA A 154 25.39 -6.56 0.91
N ALA A 155 24.63 -5.52 1.28
CA ALA A 155 24.94 -4.71 2.46
C ALA A 155 24.80 -5.53 3.76
N ILE A 156 23.80 -6.42 3.85
CA ILE A 156 23.62 -7.33 4.99
C ILE A 156 24.80 -8.31 5.09
N GLU A 157 25.17 -8.94 3.98
CA GLU A 157 26.27 -9.93 3.93
C GLU A 157 27.64 -9.31 4.22
N SER A 158 27.88 -8.08 3.75
CA SER A 158 29.17 -7.42 3.92
C SER A 158 29.45 -6.96 5.36
N GLY A 159 28.47 -6.99 6.27
CA GLY A 159 28.62 -6.54 7.66
C GLY A 159 29.05 -5.08 7.82
N THR A 160 29.08 -4.30 6.73
CA THR A 160 29.66 -2.96 6.70
C THR A 160 28.63 -1.95 7.22
N HIS A 161 28.58 -1.77 8.54
CA HIS A 161 28.07 -0.52 9.09
C HIS A 161 29.04 0.56 8.64
N SER A 162 28.67 1.33 7.61
CA SER A 162 29.41 2.52 7.21
C SER A 162 29.35 3.52 8.36
N ARG A 163 30.28 3.39 9.31
CA ARG A 163 30.64 4.46 10.24
C ARG A 163 31.31 5.52 9.39
N LYS A 164 30.52 6.40 8.78
CA LYS A 164 31.06 7.68 8.33
C LYS A 164 31.29 8.54 9.58
N PRO A 165 32.47 9.17 9.70
CA PRO A 165 32.81 10.07 10.80
C PRO A 165 31.94 11.34 10.81
#